data_AF-A0A9W6CGE2-F1
#
_entry.id   AF-A0A9W6CGE2-F1
#
_cell.length_a   1.000
_cell.length_b   1.000
_cell.length_c   1.000
_cell.angle_alpha   90.00
_cell.angle_beta   90.00
_cell.angle_gamma   90.00
#
_symmetry.space_group_name_H-M   'P 1'
#
loop_
_entity.id
_entity.type
_entity.pdbx_description
1 polymer ?
#
loop_
_entity_poly.entity_id
_entity_poly.type
_entity_poly.pdbx_seq_one_letter_code
_entity_poly.pdbx_strand_id
1 'polypeptide(L)'
;MPALQETRTSVTLAPAKPTGLADLGVLPAEGLAVKKGRVHEFPQLLADGTIGRRFQDLKVIAIKTEEAGAPLVRLVVQFEVFGDNTAAAEAGPGFEAVLKAGDTPLATFASGSLFLPFGNFWYANRFAFAVPVADFDAADTLDFVAKAEEVRPI
;
A
#
# COMPACT_ATOMS: atom_id res chain seq x y z
N MET A 1 3.15 27.14 -1.64
CA MET A 1 3.27 26.06 -2.63
C MET A 1 2.00 25.22 -2.57
N PRO A 2 1.54 24.63 -3.68
CA PRO A 2 0.44 23.66 -3.62
C PRO A 2 0.84 22.51 -2.69
N ALA A 3 -0.12 22.02 -1.91
CA ALA A 3 0.09 20.96 -0.95
C ALA A 3 -1.01 19.92 -1.10
N LEU A 4 -0.59 18.66 -1.21
CA LEU A 4 -1.46 17.50 -1.15
C LEU A 4 -1.95 17.34 0.28
N GLN A 5 -3.25 17.10 0.44
CA GLN A 5 -3.86 16.83 1.73
C GLN A 5 -3.67 15.36 2.11
N GLU A 6 -3.56 15.09 3.41
CA GLU A 6 -3.63 13.71 3.88
C GLU A 6 -5.00 13.13 3.52
N THR A 7 -5.00 11.93 2.97
CA THR A 7 -6.23 11.20 2.65
C THR A 7 -6.06 9.74 3.06
N ARG A 8 -7.18 9.09 3.35
CA ARG A 8 -7.19 7.69 3.80
C ARG A 8 -8.23 6.86 3.07
N THR A 9 -7.89 5.58 2.87
CA THR A 9 -8.82 4.55 2.41
C THR A 9 -8.54 3.24 3.14
N SER A 10 -9.54 2.36 3.18
CA SER A 10 -9.44 1.07 3.85
C SER A 10 -9.54 -0.07 2.85
N VAL A 11 -8.66 -1.05 3.00
CA VAL A 11 -8.60 -2.25 2.17
C VAL A 11 -9.00 -3.45 3.02
N THR A 12 -10.19 -4.01 2.79
CA THR A 12 -10.63 -5.25 3.46
C THR A 12 -9.84 -6.44 2.95
N LEU A 13 -9.32 -7.25 3.87
CA LEU A 13 -8.50 -8.43 3.61
C LEU A 13 -9.31 -9.71 3.82
N ALA A 14 -9.36 -10.56 2.81
CA ALA A 14 -10.03 -11.86 2.88
C ALA A 14 -9.06 -12.99 2.52
N PRO A 15 -9.25 -14.22 3.07
CA PRO A 15 -8.52 -15.40 2.62
C PRO A 15 -8.63 -15.58 1.11
N ALA A 16 -7.51 -15.88 0.46
CA ALA A 16 -7.44 -15.94 -1.00
C ALA A 16 -6.54 -17.10 -1.47
N LYS A 17 -6.74 -17.53 -2.73
CA LYS A 17 -5.85 -18.48 -3.39
C LYS A 17 -4.50 -17.82 -3.71
N PRO A 18 -3.40 -18.60 -3.76
CA PRO A 18 -2.07 -18.10 -4.11
C PRO A 18 -1.90 -17.78 -5.61
N THR A 19 -2.98 -17.76 -6.39
CA THR A 19 -2.98 -17.38 -7.80
C THR A 19 -2.43 -15.96 -8.00
N GLY A 20 -1.54 -15.76 -8.98
CA GLY A 20 -0.98 -14.46 -9.31
C GLY A 20 0.14 -13.96 -8.37
N LEU A 21 0.69 -14.83 -7.51
CA LEU A 21 1.84 -14.48 -6.67
C LEU A 21 3.21 -14.73 -7.34
N ALA A 22 3.22 -15.28 -8.55
CA ALA A 22 4.45 -15.54 -9.31
C ALA A 22 5.25 -14.26 -9.58
N ASP A 23 4.57 -13.13 -9.81
CA ASP A 23 5.19 -11.81 -9.99
C ASP A 23 5.84 -11.25 -8.71
N LEU A 24 5.57 -11.90 -7.56
CA LEU A 24 6.21 -11.63 -6.27
C LEU A 24 7.34 -12.64 -5.98
N GLY A 25 7.62 -13.58 -6.89
CA GLY A 25 8.55 -14.68 -6.65
C GLY A 25 8.01 -15.74 -5.67
N VAL A 26 6.73 -15.69 -5.31
CA VAL A 26 6.12 -16.64 -4.37
C VAL A 26 5.45 -17.76 -5.15
N LEU A 27 6.01 -18.96 -5.02
CA LEU A 27 5.47 -20.17 -5.61
C LEU A 27 4.46 -20.83 -4.65
N PRO A 28 3.42 -21.50 -5.15
CA PRO A 28 2.53 -22.29 -4.31
C PRO A 28 3.32 -23.37 -3.55
N ALA A 29 3.16 -23.41 -2.24
CA ALA A 29 3.74 -24.41 -1.36
C ALA A 29 2.71 -24.87 -0.33
N GLU A 30 2.95 -26.03 0.28
CA GLU A 30 2.14 -26.50 1.40
C GLU A 30 2.27 -25.52 2.59
N GLY A 31 1.17 -25.27 3.30
CA GLY A 31 1.14 -24.31 4.41
C GLY A 31 1.10 -22.83 4.02
N LEU A 32 1.13 -22.51 2.70
CA LEU A 32 1.00 -21.14 2.21
C LEU A 32 -0.43 -20.61 2.47
N ALA A 33 -0.54 -19.60 3.32
CA ALA A 33 -1.78 -18.89 3.59
C ALA A 33 -1.69 -17.45 3.07
N VAL A 34 -2.77 -16.98 2.43
CA VAL A 34 -2.78 -15.67 1.78
C VAL A 34 -4.07 -14.93 2.14
N LYS A 35 -3.93 -13.65 2.51
CA LYS A 35 -5.05 -12.71 2.57
C LYS A 35 -4.86 -11.62 1.52
N LYS A 36 -5.91 -11.27 0.78
CA LYS A 36 -5.87 -10.23 -0.27
C LYS A 36 -7.00 -9.24 -0.10
N GLY A 37 -6.74 -8.00 -0.52
CA GLY A 37 -7.74 -6.95 -0.64
C GLY A 37 -7.36 -5.97 -1.75
N ARG A 38 -8.34 -5.22 -2.23
CA ARG A 38 -8.15 -4.25 -3.32
C ARG A 38 -9.07 -3.03 -3.17
N VAL A 39 -8.53 -1.85 -3.46
CA VAL A 39 -9.30 -0.63 -3.76
C VAL A 39 -8.96 -0.22 -5.20
N HIS A 40 -9.98 0.03 -6.03
CA HIS A 40 -9.80 0.25 -7.47
C HIS A 40 -9.19 1.61 -7.79
N GLU A 41 -9.68 2.66 -7.15
CA GLU A 41 -9.19 4.03 -7.33
C GLU A 41 -9.34 4.80 -6.02
N PHE A 42 -8.41 5.72 -5.79
CA PHE A 42 -8.38 6.57 -4.62
C PHE A 42 -7.67 7.90 -4.93
N PRO A 43 -8.36 9.06 -4.90
CA PRO A 43 -7.74 10.35 -5.18
C PRO A 43 -7.13 10.98 -3.93
N GLN A 44 -6.04 11.74 -4.13
CA GLN A 44 -5.49 12.66 -3.14
C GLN A 44 -5.63 14.09 -3.66
N LEU A 45 -6.31 14.92 -2.87
CA LEU A 45 -6.66 16.28 -3.26
C LEU A 45 -5.59 17.27 -2.83
N LEU A 46 -5.51 18.38 -3.56
CA LEU A 46 -4.82 19.59 -3.14
C LEU A 46 -5.71 20.40 -2.18
N ALA A 47 -5.12 21.38 -1.50
CA ALA A 47 -5.83 22.25 -0.56
C ALA A 47 -7.01 23.04 -1.19
N ASP A 48 -7.02 23.22 -2.50
CA ASP A 48 -8.10 23.86 -3.26
C ASP A 48 -9.19 22.89 -3.74
N GLY A 49 -9.08 21.60 -3.38
CA GLY A 49 -10.03 20.56 -3.75
C GLY A 49 -9.80 19.94 -5.13
N THR A 50 -8.82 20.40 -5.91
CA THR A 50 -8.44 19.75 -7.16
C THR A 50 -7.68 18.45 -6.91
N ILE A 51 -7.70 17.52 -7.87
CA ILE A 51 -6.97 16.26 -7.74
C ILE A 51 -5.49 16.52 -8.01
N GLY A 52 -4.64 16.24 -7.01
CA GLY A 52 -3.19 16.34 -7.16
C GLY A 52 -2.52 15.01 -7.46
N ARG A 53 -3.08 13.91 -6.95
CA ARG A 53 -2.65 12.54 -7.28
C ARG A 53 -3.82 11.58 -7.41
N ARG A 54 -3.64 10.55 -8.23
CA ARG A 54 -4.55 9.40 -8.33
C ARG A 54 -3.80 8.13 -7.99
N PHE A 55 -4.34 7.34 -7.09
CA PHE A 55 -3.91 5.98 -6.82
C PHE A 55 -4.87 5.03 -7.52
N GLN A 56 -4.33 4.07 -8.26
CA GLN A 56 -5.10 3.02 -8.91
C GLN A 56 -4.60 1.67 -8.48
N ASP A 57 -5.53 0.71 -8.47
CA ASP A 57 -5.22 -0.68 -8.23
C ASP A 57 -4.45 -0.94 -6.92
N LEU A 58 -4.87 -0.28 -5.83
CA LEU A 58 -4.29 -0.48 -4.50
C LEU A 58 -4.60 -1.90 -4.02
N LYS A 59 -3.64 -2.79 -4.19
CA LYS A 59 -3.65 -4.18 -3.77
C LYS A 59 -2.87 -4.35 -2.48
N VAL A 60 -3.47 -5.05 -1.54
CA VAL A 60 -2.79 -5.52 -0.33
C VAL A 60 -2.79 -7.03 -0.33
N ILE A 61 -1.61 -7.61 -0.16
CA ILE A 61 -1.40 -9.06 -0.21
C ILE A 61 -0.56 -9.44 1.01
N ALA A 62 -1.18 -10.09 1.99
CA ALA A 62 -0.47 -10.68 3.11
C ALA A 62 -0.22 -12.17 2.81
N ILE A 63 1.03 -12.59 2.98
CA ILE A 63 1.50 -13.95 2.66
C ILE A 63 2.15 -14.51 3.91
N LYS A 64 1.60 -15.61 4.43
CA LYS A 64 2.17 -16.39 5.52
C LYS A 64 2.69 -17.71 4.95
N THR A 65 3.97 -17.98 5.17
CA THR A 65 4.67 -19.17 4.68
C THR A 65 5.69 -19.64 5.73
N GLU A 66 6.36 -20.75 5.47
CA GLU A 66 7.55 -21.16 6.19
C GLU A 66 8.80 -20.82 5.37
N GLU A 67 9.84 -20.30 6.02
CA GLU A 67 11.17 -20.10 5.45
C GLU A 67 12.20 -20.67 6.42
N ALA A 68 13.04 -21.60 5.95
CA ALA A 68 14.08 -22.26 6.74
C ALA A 68 13.59 -22.86 8.08
N GLY A 69 12.39 -23.46 8.12
CA GLY A 69 11.83 -24.07 9.33
C GLY A 69 11.11 -23.10 10.27
N ALA A 70 10.98 -21.81 9.91
CA ALA A 70 10.35 -20.80 10.73
C ALA A 70 9.18 -20.12 9.99
N PRO A 71 8.06 -19.83 10.68
CA PRO A 71 6.95 -19.13 10.07
C PRO A 71 7.33 -17.67 9.79
N LEU A 72 7.01 -17.20 8.58
CA LEU A 72 7.28 -15.88 8.07
C LEU A 72 6.01 -15.27 7.50
N VAL A 73 5.80 -13.98 7.77
CA VAL A 73 4.76 -13.20 7.07
C VAL A 73 5.36 -11.99 6.36
N ARG A 74 4.94 -11.81 5.12
CA ARG A 74 5.18 -10.59 4.32
C ARG A 74 3.85 -9.96 3.93
N LEU A 75 3.72 -8.67 4.23
CA LEU A 75 2.64 -7.82 3.75
C LEU A 75 3.16 -7.01 2.57
N VAL A 76 2.53 -7.17 1.41
CA VAL A 76 2.89 -6.45 0.18
C VAL A 76 1.78 -5.46 -0.14
N VAL A 77 2.15 -4.19 -0.29
CA VAL A 77 1.26 -3.12 -0.74
C VAL A 77 1.70 -2.68 -2.13
N GLN A 78 0.79 -2.74 -3.10
CA GLN A 78 1.03 -2.38 -4.50
C GLN A 78 -0.03 -1.43 -5.00
N PHE A 79 0.35 -0.48 -5.81
CA PHE A 79 -0.57 0.44 -6.47
C PHE A 79 0.14 1.11 -7.64
N GLU A 80 -0.63 1.69 -8.54
CA GLU A 80 -0.14 2.68 -9.49
C GLU A 80 -0.46 4.08 -8.96
N VAL A 81 0.45 5.03 -9.17
CA VAL A 81 0.22 6.43 -8.79
C VAL A 81 0.52 7.35 -9.96
N PHE A 82 -0.33 8.35 -10.14
CA PHE A 82 -0.20 9.44 -11.11
C PHE A 82 -0.14 10.78 -10.38
N GLY A 83 0.85 11.61 -10.70
CA GLY A 83 0.85 13.02 -10.32
C GLY A 83 0.13 13.82 -11.41
N ASP A 84 -1.09 14.31 -11.12
CA ASP A 84 -1.99 14.91 -12.12
C ASP A 84 -1.42 16.25 -12.60
N ASN A 85 -1.41 17.24 -11.72
CA ASN A 85 -0.83 18.57 -11.97
C ASN A 85 0.34 18.88 -11.01
N THR A 86 0.95 17.84 -10.44
CA THR A 86 1.96 17.97 -9.38
C THR A 86 3.21 17.15 -9.66
N ALA A 87 4.37 17.75 -9.37
CA ALA A 87 5.65 17.05 -9.28
C ALA A 87 6.05 16.89 -7.81
N ALA A 88 6.48 15.68 -7.44
CA ALA A 88 6.99 15.39 -6.11
C ALA A 88 8.24 16.25 -5.79
N ALA A 89 8.44 16.53 -4.50
CA ALA A 89 9.73 16.98 -3.99
C ALA A 89 10.75 15.82 -4.08
N GLU A 90 12.06 16.10 -4.03
CA GLU A 90 13.11 15.08 -4.19
C GLU A 90 12.96 13.87 -3.24
N ALA A 91 12.35 14.07 -2.05
CA ALA A 91 11.96 13.00 -1.14
C ALA A 91 10.62 13.32 -0.44
N GLY A 92 9.51 12.82 -0.99
CA GLY A 92 8.19 12.92 -0.38
C GLY A 92 7.98 11.94 0.80
N PRO A 93 6.98 12.18 1.67
CA PRO A 93 6.71 11.38 2.87
C PRO A 93 6.08 10.01 2.60
N GLY A 94 5.66 9.73 1.36
CA GLY A 94 5.08 8.43 1.00
C GLY A 94 3.68 8.21 1.58
N PHE A 95 3.47 7.02 2.15
CA PHE A 95 2.25 6.63 2.81
C PHE A 95 2.52 5.93 4.14
N GLU A 96 1.47 5.85 4.96
CA GLU A 96 1.41 5.00 6.13
C GLU A 96 0.36 3.89 5.91
N ALA A 97 0.66 2.68 6.37
CA ALA A 97 -0.22 1.53 6.33
C ALA A 97 -0.47 1.02 7.74
N VAL A 98 -1.73 1.00 8.17
CA VAL A 98 -2.13 0.51 9.49
C VAL A 98 -2.89 -0.81 9.30
N LEU A 99 -2.29 -1.91 9.74
CA LEU A 99 -2.92 -3.23 9.74
C LEU A 99 -3.84 -3.35 10.96
N LYS A 100 -5.07 -3.82 10.77
CA LYS A 100 -6.11 -3.82 11.80
C LYS A 100 -6.86 -5.15 11.89
N ALA A 101 -7.40 -5.40 13.09
CA ALA A 101 -8.46 -6.36 13.36
C ALA A 101 -9.71 -5.59 13.81
N GLY A 102 -10.68 -5.44 12.93
CA GLY A 102 -11.77 -4.48 13.07
C GLY A 102 -11.24 -3.07 13.25
N ASP A 103 -11.57 -2.43 14.37
CA ASP A 103 -11.10 -1.07 14.69
C ASP A 103 -9.76 -1.05 15.45
N THR A 104 -9.22 -2.21 15.84
CA THR A 104 -8.00 -2.29 16.65
C THR A 104 -6.75 -2.28 15.75
N PRO A 105 -5.83 -1.30 15.89
CA PRO A 105 -4.53 -1.33 15.23
C PRO A 105 -3.65 -2.47 15.75
N LEU A 106 -3.13 -3.28 14.84
CA LEU A 106 -2.17 -4.34 15.12
C LEU A 106 -0.73 -3.85 14.90
N ALA A 107 -0.49 -3.22 13.75
CA ALA A 107 0.82 -2.70 13.37
C ALA A 107 0.69 -1.49 12.45
N THR A 108 1.68 -0.60 12.48
CA THR A 108 1.78 0.56 11.58
C THR A 108 3.10 0.51 10.83
N PHE A 109 3.04 0.72 9.54
CA PHE A 109 4.18 0.72 8.63
C PHE A 109 4.24 2.05 7.91
N ALA A 110 5.43 2.64 7.82
CA ALA A 110 5.65 3.82 6.98
C ALA A 110 6.42 3.40 5.73
N SER A 111 6.02 3.90 4.57
CA SER A 111 6.85 3.84 3.39
C SER A 111 7.88 4.97 3.40
N GLY A 112 8.94 4.81 2.61
CA GLY A 112 9.70 5.95 2.14
C GLY A 112 8.95 6.69 1.03
N SER A 113 9.66 7.53 0.29
CA SER A 113 9.11 8.23 -0.87
C SER A 113 8.53 7.28 -1.90
N LEU A 114 7.45 7.72 -2.57
CA LEU A 114 6.88 7.00 -3.69
C LEU A 114 7.83 7.05 -4.89
N PHE A 115 7.84 5.99 -5.68
CA PHE A 115 8.43 6.02 -7.02
C PHE A 115 7.50 6.82 -7.94
N LEU A 116 7.80 8.11 -8.09
CA LEU A 116 7.07 9.08 -8.92
C LEU A 116 8.07 10.12 -9.47
N PRO A 117 9.02 9.72 -10.34
CA PRO A 117 10.14 10.58 -10.75
C PRO A 117 9.72 11.76 -11.65
N PHE A 118 8.63 11.63 -12.41
CA PHE A 118 8.08 12.69 -13.25
C PHE A 118 6.58 12.84 -12.99
N GLY A 119 6.03 14.05 -13.10
CA GLY A 119 4.57 14.22 -13.09
C GLY A 119 3.97 13.95 -14.48
N ASN A 120 2.64 13.83 -14.56
CA ASN A 120 1.88 13.43 -15.76
C ASN A 120 2.16 12.00 -16.28
N PHE A 121 2.70 11.10 -15.45
CA PHE A 121 2.92 9.70 -15.79
C PHE A 121 2.46 8.76 -14.67
N TRP A 122 2.09 7.53 -15.05
CA TRP A 122 1.74 6.46 -14.13
C TRP A 122 2.97 5.65 -13.73
N TYR A 123 3.10 5.35 -12.44
CA TYR A 123 4.17 4.52 -11.91
C TYR A 123 3.65 3.45 -10.97
N ALA A 124 4.02 2.20 -11.26
CA ALA A 124 3.80 1.10 -10.35
C ALA A 124 4.72 1.21 -9.13
N ASN A 125 4.13 1.09 -7.95
CA ASN A 125 4.77 1.14 -6.65
C ASN A 125 4.54 -0.19 -5.92
N ARG A 126 5.56 -0.68 -5.22
CA ARG A 126 5.52 -1.95 -4.49
C ARG A 126 6.36 -1.85 -3.23
N PHE A 127 5.74 -2.12 -2.09
CA PHE A 127 6.38 -2.11 -0.78
C PHE A 127 6.11 -3.42 -0.06
N ALA A 128 7.09 -3.90 0.69
CA ALA A 128 6.99 -5.14 1.46
C ALA A 128 7.39 -4.90 2.91
N PHE A 129 6.57 -5.40 3.83
CA PHE A 129 6.77 -5.26 5.27
C PHE A 129 6.80 -6.62 5.94
N ALA A 130 7.61 -6.74 6.99
CA ALA A 130 7.57 -7.88 7.89
C ALA A 130 6.39 -7.73 8.85
N VAL A 131 5.64 -8.81 9.06
CA VAL A 131 4.49 -8.81 9.98
C VAL A 131 4.62 -10.00 10.95
N PRO A 132 4.27 -9.84 12.23
CA PRO A 132 4.13 -10.98 13.14
C PRO A 132 3.07 -11.98 12.65
N VAL A 133 3.28 -13.27 12.93
CA VAL A 133 2.32 -14.33 12.55
C VAL A 133 0.96 -14.11 13.20
N ALA A 134 0.93 -13.69 14.46
CA ALA A 134 -0.31 -13.43 15.19
C ALA A 134 -1.13 -12.31 14.53
N ASP A 135 -0.47 -11.25 14.06
CA ASP A 135 -1.12 -10.12 13.40
C ASP A 135 -1.70 -10.54 12.05
N PHE A 136 -1.00 -11.41 11.29
CA PHE A 136 -1.56 -12.00 10.08
C PHE A 136 -2.86 -12.73 10.34
N ASP A 137 -2.90 -13.57 11.38
CA ASP A 137 -4.06 -14.41 11.67
C ASP A 137 -5.26 -13.54 12.08
N ALA A 138 -5.04 -12.48 12.86
CA ALA A 138 -6.06 -11.55 13.32
C ALA A 138 -6.51 -10.52 12.28
N ALA A 139 -5.64 -10.10 11.36
CA ALA A 139 -5.90 -8.96 10.48
C ALA A 139 -7.06 -9.18 9.49
N ASP A 140 -7.92 -8.18 9.36
CA ASP A 140 -9.04 -8.15 8.40
C ASP A 140 -9.07 -6.87 7.55
N THR A 141 -8.28 -5.85 7.89
CA THR A 141 -8.30 -4.55 7.23
C THR A 141 -6.90 -3.93 7.20
N LEU A 142 -6.57 -3.20 6.13
CA LEU A 142 -5.44 -2.27 6.08
C LEU A 142 -5.92 -0.87 5.75
N ASP A 143 -5.68 0.09 6.64
CA ASP A 143 -5.88 1.50 6.35
C ASP A 143 -4.62 2.04 5.65
N PHE A 144 -4.80 2.56 4.44
CA PHE A 144 -3.77 3.24 3.66
C PHE A 144 -3.96 4.74 3.80
N VAL A 145 -2.90 5.43 4.23
CA VAL A 145 -2.90 6.88 4.48
C VAL A 145 -1.84 7.52 3.59
N ALA A 146 -2.27 8.15 2.50
CA ALA A 146 -1.38 8.98 1.71
C ALA A 146 -1.11 10.26 2.52
N LYS A 147 0.14 10.49 2.90
CA LYS A 147 0.51 11.62 3.76
C LYS A 147 0.38 12.94 3.00
N ALA A 148 0.14 14.02 3.75
CA ALA A 148 0.23 15.37 3.21
C ALA A 148 1.66 15.64 2.69
N GLU A 149 1.78 16.35 1.57
CA GLU A 149 3.08 16.61 0.93
C GLU A 149 3.06 17.95 0.20
N GLU A 150 4.12 18.73 0.38
CA GLU A 150 4.35 19.91 -0.44
C GLU A 150 4.84 19.51 -1.83
N VAL A 151 4.20 20.05 -2.87
CA VAL A 151 4.49 19.70 -4.26
C VAL A 151 4.74 20.94 -5.11
N ARG A 152 5.30 20.73 -6.30
CA ARG A 152 5.44 21.78 -7.31
C ARG A 152 4.32 21.65 -8.33
N PRO A 153 3.72 22.76 -8.80
CA PRO A 153 2.78 22.71 -9.92
C PRO A 153 3.51 22.33 -11.21
N ILE A 154 2.79 21.72 -12.14
CA ILE A 154 3.22 21.46 -13.52
C ILE A 154 2.42 22.34 -14.48
#